data_AF-A0A0J7YZ96-F1
#
_entry.id   AF-A0A0J7YZ96-F1
#
_cell.length_a   1.000
_cell.length_b   1.000
_cell.length_c   1.000
_cell.angle_alpha   90.00
_cell.angle_beta   90.00
_cell.angle_gamma   90.00
#
_symmetry.space_group_name_H-M   'P 1'
#
loop_
_entity.id
_entity.type
_entity.pdbx_description
1 polymer ?
#
loop_
_entity_poly.entity_id
_entity_poly.type
_entity_poly.pdbx_seq_one_letter_code
_entity_poly.pdbx_strand_id
1 'polypeptide(L)' 'MSRRRYVARGVPGGYRIWDNHGRRFWGDLYDLCPDDLLTELNGRKDPARITDLLRRCRASKR' A
#
# COMPACT_ATOMS: atom_id res chain seq x y z
N MET A 1 -7.72 -19.43 -5.85
CA MET A 1 -7.64 -18.35 -4.84
C MET A 1 -6.92 -17.16 -5.46
N SER A 2 -7.62 -16.05 -5.67
CA SER A 2 -7.07 -14.85 -6.33
C SER A 2 -5.87 -14.34 -5.53
N ARG A 3 -4.65 -14.52 -6.06
CA ARG A 3 -3.40 -14.26 -5.36
C ARG A 3 -3.28 -12.75 -5.17
N ARG A 4 -3.36 -12.29 -3.92
CA ARG A 4 -3.36 -10.88 -3.50
C ARG A 4 -2.33 -10.08 -4.28
N ARG A 5 -2.75 -9.15 -5.13
CA ARG A 5 -1.82 -8.39 -5.99
C ARG A 5 -0.91 -7.48 -5.18
N TYR A 6 -1.49 -6.66 -4.30
CA TYR A 6 -0.76 -5.71 -3.46
C TYR A 6 -0.94 -6.04 -1.97
N VAL A 7 0.14 -5.94 -1.19
CA VAL A 7 0.16 -6.21 0.26
C VAL A 7 1.03 -5.17 0.95
N ALA A 8 0.55 -4.56 2.02
CA ALA A 8 1.39 -3.70 2.85
C ALA A 8 2.37 -4.54 3.67
N ARG A 9 3.65 -4.17 3.67
CA ARG A 9 4.68 -4.77 4.52
C ARG A 9 5.39 -3.69 5.32
N GLY A 10 5.49 -3.91 6.64
CA GLY A 10 6.38 -3.15 7.50
C GLY A 10 7.83 -3.46 7.14
N VAL A 11 8.64 -2.42 6.99
CA VAL A 11 10.08 -2.49 6.71
C VAL A 11 10.81 -1.54 7.66
N PRO A 12 12.10 -1.73 7.95
CA PRO A 12 12.85 -0.76 8.74
C PRO A 12 12.75 0.64 8.11
N GLY A 13 12.26 1.62 8.88
CA GLY A 13 12.00 2.99 8.39
C GLY A 13 10.57 3.26 7.88
N GLY A 14 9.64 2.30 8.00
CA GLY A 14 8.22 2.55 7.72
C GLY A 14 7.52 1.40 7.02
N TYR A 15 6.77 1.71 5.97
CA TYR A 15 5.98 0.72 5.24
C TYR A 15 6.21 0.82 3.74
N ARG A 16 6.18 -0.35 3.08
CA ARG A 16 6.19 -0.45 1.61
C ARG A 16 5.10 -1.39 1.14
N ILE A 17 4.64 -1.15 -0.08
CA ILE A 17 3.68 -2.03 -0.74
C ILE A 17 4.45 -3.10 -1.49
N TRP A 18 4.11 -4.36 -1.24
CA TRP A 18 4.63 -5.53 -1.94
C TRP A 18 3.66 -5.94 -3.04
N ASP A 19 4.13 -5.95 -4.29
CA ASP A 19 3.41 -6.53 -5.41
C ASP A 19 3.79 -8.02 -5.54
N ASN A 20 2.83 -8.91 -5.29
CA ASN A 20 3.04 -10.35 -5.44
C ASN A 20 3.08 -10.80 -6.91
N HIS A 21 2.51 -10.03 -7.82
CA HIS A 21 2.51 -10.36 -9.24
C HIS A 21 3.88 -10.06 -9.84
N GLY A 22 4.42 -8.87 -9.58
CA GLY A 22 5.77 -8.48 -9.97
C GLY A 22 6.88 -8.96 -9.04
N ARG A 23 6.54 -9.56 -7.88
CA ARG A 23 7.45 -9.96 -6.80
C ARG A 23 8.44 -8.85 -6.43
N ARG A 24 7.94 -7.62 -6.32
CA ARG A 24 8.75 -6.42 -6.07
C ARG A 24 8.03 -5.44 -5.16
N PHE A 25 8.77 -4.57 -4.50
CA PHE A 25 8.18 -3.42 -3.83
C PHE A 25 7.67 -2.41 -4.86
N TRP A 26 6.48 -1.89 -4.62
CA TRP A 26 5.81 -0.90 -5.45
C TRP A 26 5.68 0.41 -4.69
N GLY A 27 6.04 1.52 -5.35
CA GLY A 27 6.02 2.87 -4.75
C GLY A 27 7.18 3.14 -3.79
N ASP A 28 7.05 4.26 -3.06
CA ASP A 28 8.05 4.77 -2.11
C ASP A 28 7.87 4.22 -0.70
N LEU A 29 8.86 4.50 0.16
CA LEU A 29 8.75 4.26 1.59
C LEU A 29 7.78 5.27 2.21
N TYR A 30 6.79 4.75 2.93
CA TYR A 30 5.87 5.55 3.73
C TYR A 30 6.33 5.51 5.19
N ASP A 31 6.84 6.63 5.70
CA ASP A 31 7.20 6.78 7.12
C ASP A 31 5.97 6.61 8.04
N LEU A 32 4.84 7.14 7.60
CA LEU A 32 3.51 6.94 8.19
C LEU A 32 2.63 6.25 7.15
N CYS A 33 2.34 4.96 7.37
CA CYS A 33 1.31 4.28 6.60
C CYS A 33 -0.03 4.63 7.22
N PRO A 34 -0.95 5.30 6.50
CA PRO A 34 -2.27 5.53 7.05
C PRO A 34 -2.97 4.19 7.23
N ASP A 35 -3.56 3.99 8.41
CA ASP A 35 -4.27 2.78 8.79
C ASP A 35 -5.36 2.39 7.79
N ASP A 36 -5.96 3.37 7.10
CA ASP A 36 -6.91 3.15 6.00
C ASP A 36 -6.28 2.39 4.82
N LEU A 37 -5.04 2.72 4.44
CA LEU A 37 -4.32 2.04 3.37
C LEU A 37 -3.88 0.64 3.79
N LEU A 38 -3.43 0.49 5.04
CA LEU A 38 -3.13 -0.82 5.60
C LEU A 38 -4.38 -1.72 5.63
N THR A 39 -5.51 -1.16 6.05
CA THR A 39 -6.80 -1.85 6.15
C THR A 39 -7.33 -2.23 4.78
N GLU A 40 -7.22 -1.36 3.77
CA GLU A 40 -7.65 -1.69 2.41
C GLU A 40 -6.72 -2.72 1.74
N LEU A 41 -5.40 -2.59 1.91
CA LEU A 41 -4.42 -3.55 1.35
C LEU A 41 -4.55 -4.94 1.98
N ASN A 42 -4.86 -5.02 3.28
CA ASN A 42 -5.05 -6.30 3.97
C ASN A 42 -6.50 -6.82 3.92
N GLY A 43 -7.49 -5.92 3.75
CA GLY A 43 -8.93 -6.16 3.84
C GLY A 43 -9.61 -6.39 2.50
N ARG A 44 -10.47 -5.44 2.06
CA ARG A 44 -11.32 -5.56 0.85
C ARG A 44 -10.53 -5.49 -0.46
N LYS A 45 -9.36 -4.85 -0.46
CA LYS A 45 -8.42 -4.82 -1.59
C LYS A 45 -9.01 -4.19 -2.84
N ASP A 46 -9.84 -3.16 -2.65
CA ASP A 46 -10.43 -2.44 -3.76
C ASP A 46 -9.34 -1.59 -4.45
N PRO A 47 -9.00 -1.88 -5.71
CA PRO A 47 -7.95 -1.16 -6.43
C PRO A 47 -8.26 0.33 -6.62
N ALA A 48 -9.54 0.71 -6.70
CA ALA A 48 -9.95 2.12 -6.79
C ALA A 48 -9.65 2.85 -5.47
N ARG A 49 -9.99 2.23 -4.33
CA ARG A 49 -9.66 2.79 -2.99
C ARG A 49 -8.16 2.88 -2.75
N ILE A 50 -7.41 1.84 -3.10
CA ILE A 50 -5.94 1.85 -2.96
C ILE A 50 -5.35 3.02 -3.75
N THR A 51 -5.84 3.27 -4.96
CA THR A 51 -5.37 4.38 -5.80
C THR A 51 -5.72 5.74 -5.20
N ASP A 52 -6.93 5.91 -4.66
CA ASP A 52 -7.35 7.15 -3.99
C ASP A 52 -6.52 7.43 -2.72
N LEU A 53 -6.32 6.41 -1.89
CA LEU A 53 -5.53 6.49 -0.67
C LEU A 53 -4.06 6.84 -0.97
N LEU A 54 -3.48 6.26 -2.02
CA LEU A 54 -2.14 6.62 -2.48
C LEU A 54 -2.05 8.07 -2.94
N ARG A 55 -3.06 8.58 -3.64
CA ARG A 55 -3.13 9.99 -4.05
C ARG A 55 -3.19 10.91 -2.83
N ARG A 56 -4.00 10.59 -1.83
CA ARG A 56 -4.09 11.35 -0.57
C ARG A 56 -2.77 11.34 0.19
N CYS A 57 -2.14 10.17 0.35
CA CYS A 57 -0.82 10.03 0.95
C CYS A 57 0.23 10.94 0.29
N ARG A 58 0.24 10.99 -1.05
CA ARG A 58 1.17 11.85 -1.80
C ARG A 58 0.86 13.34 -1.59
N ALA A 59 -0.41 13.71 -1.50
CA ALA A 59 -0.80 15.09 -1.25
C ALA A 59 -0.42 15.55 0.18
N SER A 60 -0.48 14.64 1.16
CA SER A 60 -0.10 14.94 2.56
C SER A 60 1.41 14.95 2.82
N LYS A 61 2.24 14.40 1.92
CA LYS A 61 3.71 14.42 2.02
C LYS A 61 4.34 15.71 1.46
N ARG A 62 3.56 16.77 1.20
CA ARG A 62 4.02 18.05 0.64
C ARG A 62 4.26 19.11 1.70
#